data_AF-A0A8B7YRT3-F1
#
_entry.id   AF-A0A8B7YRT3-F1
#
_cell.length_a   1.000
_cell.length_b   1.000
_cell.length_c   1.000
_cell.angle_alpha   90.00
_cell.angle_beta   90.00
_cell.angle_gamma   90.00
#
_symmetry.space_group_name_H-M   'P 1'
#
loop_
_entity.id
_entity.type
_entity.pdbx_description
1 polymer ?
#
loop_
_entity_poly.entity_id
_entity_poly.type
_entity_poly.pdbx_seq_one_letter_code
_entity_poly.pdbx_strand_id
1 'polypeptide(L)'
;MHFTSREDVIQAINEGMIDAVFCNIFLYNFEADLDALGDPDTTCMLDGAGMTVRKDSRLPDWWNPAFDQLKESSEYQRICDEVTTKHSQSEEEIACID
;
A
#
# COMPACT_ATOMS: atom_id res chain seq x y z
N MET A 1 2.35 -21.51 -5.25
CA MET A 1 2.21 -21.66 -3.78
C MET A 1 1.73 -20.32 -3.25
N HIS A 2 0.84 -20.29 -2.25
CA HIS A 2 0.29 -19.05 -1.69
C HIS A 2 0.48 -19.06 -0.18
N PHE A 3 1.04 -17.99 0.37
CA PHE A 3 1.30 -17.82 1.80
C PHE A 3 0.44 -16.66 2.33
N THR A 4 -0.07 -16.81 3.55
CA THR A 4 -0.94 -15.82 4.18
C THR A 4 -0.25 -14.97 5.23
N SER A 5 0.92 -15.39 5.71
CA SER A 5 1.71 -14.70 6.72
C SER A 5 3.13 -14.45 6.25
N ARG A 6 3.77 -13.45 6.86
CA ARG A 6 5.17 -13.11 6.65
C ARG A 6 6.07 -14.25 7.12
N GLU A 7 5.75 -14.83 8.27
CA GLU A 7 6.52 -15.89 8.93
C GLU A 7 6.59 -17.15 8.07
N ASP A 8 5.47 -17.56 7.45
CA ASP A 8 5.44 -18.74 6.58
C ASP A 8 6.32 -18.55 5.34
N VAL A 9 6.38 -17.33 4.80
CA VAL A 9 7.24 -17.00 3.65
C VAL A 9 8.71 -17.11 4.04
N ILE A 10 9.10 -16.49 5.16
CA ILE A 10 10.48 -16.53 5.66
C ILE A 10 10.90 -17.97 5.93
N GLN A 11 10.04 -18.76 6.58
CA GLN A 11 10.31 -20.18 6.80
C GLN A 11 10.50 -20.94 5.49
N ALA A 12 9.62 -20.73 4.50
CA ALA A 12 9.71 -21.43 3.22
C ALA A 12 10.98 -21.08 2.42
N ILE A 13 11.46 -19.84 2.49
CA ILE A 13 12.74 -19.44 1.89
C ILE A 13 13.90 -20.11 2.65
N ASN A 14 13.90 -20.05 3.97
CA ASN A 14 14.96 -20.63 4.81
C ASN A 14 15.06 -22.16 4.69
N GLU A 15 13.95 -22.84 4.47
CA GLU A 15 13.90 -24.29 4.23
C GLU A 15 14.22 -24.67 2.77
N GLY A 16 14.43 -23.68 1.89
CA GLY A 16 14.72 -23.91 0.47
C GLY A 16 13.53 -24.46 -0.33
N MET A 17 12.30 -24.23 0.15
CA MET A 17 11.08 -24.63 -0.56
C MET A 17 10.74 -23.70 -1.73
N ILE A 18 11.15 -22.43 -1.63
CA ILE A 18 11.00 -21.41 -2.66
C ILE A 18 12.26 -20.54 -2.71
N ASP A 19 12.58 -19.97 -3.88
CA ASP A 19 13.74 -19.09 -4.06
C ASP A 19 13.39 -17.59 -3.96
N ALA A 20 12.13 -17.23 -4.22
CA ALA A 20 11.66 -15.84 -4.22
C ALA A 20 10.14 -15.78 -4.00
N VAL A 21 9.65 -14.60 -3.59
CA VAL A 21 8.23 -14.31 -3.39
C VAL A 21 7.84 -13.00 -4.07
N PHE A 22 6.63 -12.96 -4.62
CA PHE A 22 5.99 -11.71 -5.04
C PHE A 22 5.03 -11.26 -3.95
N CYS A 23 5.22 -10.06 -3.42
CA CYS A 23 4.37 -9.50 -2.37
C CYS A 23 4.17 -8.00 -2.55
N ASN A 24 3.17 -7.45 -1.85
CA ASN A 24 3.01 -6.01 -1.73
C ASN A 24 3.93 -5.51 -0.61
N ILE A 25 4.90 -4.66 -0.95
CA ILE A 25 5.92 -4.16 -0.03
C ILE A 25 5.31 -3.43 1.18
N PHE A 26 4.17 -2.75 0.99
CA PHE A 26 3.50 -1.98 2.03
C PHE A 26 2.74 -2.86 3.04
N LEU A 27 2.46 -4.13 2.71
CA LEU A 27 1.65 -5.00 3.57
C LEU A 27 2.47 -5.93 4.45
N TYR A 28 3.65 -6.35 4.01
CA TYR A 28 4.37 -7.46 4.66
C TYR A 28 5.78 -7.13 5.17
N ASN A 29 6.26 -5.90 5.00
CA ASN A 29 7.57 -5.39 5.43
C ASN A 29 8.63 -6.48 5.69
N PHE A 30 9.31 -6.88 4.61
CA PHE A 30 10.33 -7.91 4.65
C PHE A 30 11.76 -7.35 4.77
N GLU A 31 11.94 -6.04 4.89
CA GLU A 31 13.27 -5.39 4.78
C GLU A 31 14.31 -5.87 5.79
N ALA A 32 13.85 -6.37 6.95
CA ALA A 32 14.74 -6.93 7.97
C ALA A 32 15.23 -8.36 7.65
N ASP A 33 14.54 -9.09 6.76
CA ASP A 33 14.77 -10.52 6.52
C ASP A 33 15.11 -10.86 5.06
N LEU A 34 14.66 -10.07 4.08
CA LEU A 34 14.82 -10.31 2.65
C LEU A 34 15.20 -9.04 1.90
N ASP A 35 16.04 -9.20 0.88
CA ASP A 35 16.34 -8.13 -0.08
C ASP A 35 15.28 -8.06 -1.18
N ALA A 36 14.85 -6.84 -1.52
CA ALA A 36 14.04 -6.61 -2.69
C ALA A 36 14.89 -6.80 -3.96
N LEU A 37 14.40 -7.60 -4.91
CA LEU A 37 15.05 -7.82 -6.19
C LEU A 37 14.44 -6.93 -7.27
N GLY A 38 15.25 -6.08 -7.90
CA GLY A 38 14.84 -5.21 -9.00
C GLY A 38 14.51 -3.78 -8.58
N ASP A 39 14.05 -2.99 -9.54
CA ASP A 39 13.55 -1.63 -9.28
C ASP A 39 12.13 -1.73 -8.70
N PRO A 40 11.81 -1.06 -7.57
CA PRO A 40 10.44 -1.04 -7.02
C PRO A 40 9.38 -0.60 -8.04
N ASP A 41 9.76 0.10 -9.10
CA ASP A 41 8.85 0.51 -10.19
C ASP A 41 8.56 -0.61 -11.22
N THR A 42 9.19 -1.78 -11.11
CA THR A 42 8.83 -2.97 -11.92
C THR A 42 7.58 -3.69 -11.38
N THR A 43 6.56 -2.91 -11.03
CA THR A 43 5.24 -3.46 -10.70
C THR A 43 4.42 -3.62 -11.98
N CYS A 44 3.62 -4.69 -12.07
CA CYS A 44 2.58 -4.79 -13.10
C CYS A 44 1.34 -3.93 -12.79
N MET A 45 1.38 -3.11 -11.73
CA MET A 45 0.27 -2.23 -11.35
C MET A 45 0.40 -0.91 -12.11
N LEU A 46 -0.70 -0.50 -12.75
CA LEU A 46 -0.80 0.80 -13.40
C LEU A 46 -1.23 1.92 -12.43
N ASP A 47 -1.77 1.55 -11.26
CA ASP A 47 -2.37 2.49 -10.31
C ASP A 47 -2.33 1.93 -8.87
N GLY A 48 -2.55 2.81 -7.89
CA GLY A 48 -2.42 2.57 -6.46
C GLY A 48 -3.69 2.09 -5.74
N ALA A 49 -3.79 2.45 -4.46
CA ALA A 49 -4.92 2.06 -3.61
C ALA A 49 -6.22 2.73 -4.07
N GLY A 50 -7.31 1.96 -4.11
CA GLY A 50 -8.62 2.44 -4.53
C GLY A 50 -9.74 1.91 -3.65
N MET A 51 -10.85 2.64 -3.61
CA MET A 51 -12.04 2.24 -2.86
C MET A 51 -12.93 1.36 -3.73
N THR A 52 -13.06 0.08 -3.39
CA THR A 52 -13.94 -0.84 -4.10
C THR A 52 -15.37 -0.76 -3.57
N VAL A 53 -16.35 -0.71 -4.47
CA VAL A 53 -17.78 -0.67 -4.13
C VAL A 53 -18.53 -1.82 -4.79
N ARG A 54 -19.78 -2.07 -4.35
CA ARG A 54 -20.66 -2.98 -5.08
C ARG A 54 -20.86 -2.48 -6.52
N LYS A 55 -20.98 -3.41 -7.46
CA LYS A 55 -21.12 -3.13 -8.90
C LYS A 55 -22.32 -2.22 -9.23
N ASP A 56 -23.38 -2.28 -8.44
CA ASP A 56 -24.61 -1.49 -8.59
C ASP A 56 -24.60 -0.18 -7.77
N SER A 57 -23.49 0.13 -7.10
CA SER A 57 -23.36 1.34 -6.31
C SER A 57 -23.16 2.57 -7.18
N ARG A 58 -23.91 3.63 -6.85
CA ARG A 58 -23.70 4.98 -7.40
C ARG A 58 -22.76 5.83 -6.54
N LEU A 59 -22.10 5.24 -5.55
CA LEU A 59 -21.13 5.93 -4.71
C LEU A 59 -20.01 6.59 -5.53
N PRO A 60 -19.40 5.92 -6.54
CA PRO A 60 -18.31 6.53 -7.31
C PRO A 60 -18.74 7.78 -8.10
N ASP A 61 -20.01 7.85 -8.53
CA ASP A 61 -20.56 8.97 -9.31
C ASP A 61 -20.35 10.32 -8.61
N TRP A 62 -20.46 10.35 -7.28
CA TRP A 62 -20.28 11.57 -6.51
C TRP A 62 -19.00 11.57 -5.67
N TRP A 63 -18.55 10.40 -5.20
CA TRP A 63 -17.35 10.31 -4.37
C TRP A 63 -16.10 10.70 -5.16
N ASN A 64 -15.93 10.20 -6.39
CA ASN A 64 -14.71 10.48 -7.15
C ASN A 64 -14.55 11.99 -7.42
N PRO A 65 -15.58 12.72 -7.94
CA PRO A 65 -15.47 14.17 -8.11
C PRO A 65 -15.31 14.95 -6.81
N ALA A 66 -15.93 14.48 -5.71
CA ALA A 66 -15.78 15.13 -4.40
C ALA A 66 -14.39 14.91 -3.81
N PHE A 67 -13.81 13.73 -4.02
CA PHE A 67 -12.46 13.41 -3.59
C PHE A 67 -11.42 14.20 -4.39
N ASP A 68 -11.61 14.36 -5.70
CA ASP A 68 -10.76 15.23 -6.53
C ASP A 68 -10.76 16.67 -6.00
N GLN A 69 -11.94 17.23 -5.69
CA GLN A 69 -12.05 18.55 -5.07
C GLN A 69 -11.43 18.63 -3.67
N LEU A 70 -11.53 17.55 -2.89
CA LEU A 70 -10.91 17.49 -1.58
C LEU A 70 -9.38 17.55 -1.71
N LYS A 71 -8.78 16.79 -2.63
CA LYS A 71 -7.33 16.79 -2.87
C LYS A 71 -6.80 18.18 -3.22
N GLU A 72 -7.57 18.96 -4.00
CA GLU A 72 -7.22 20.34 -4.34
C GLU A 72 -7.35 21.34 -3.17
N SER A 73 -7.91 20.91 -2.04
CA SER A 73 -8.17 21.77 -0.88
C SER A 73 -7.09 21.63 0.20
N SER A 74 -6.89 22.70 0.98
CA SER A 74 -6.02 22.67 2.17
C SER A 74 -6.48 21.68 3.24
N GLU A 75 -7.73 21.23 3.18
CA GLU A 75 -8.30 20.27 4.12
C GLU A 75 -7.68 18.88 3.90
N TYR A 76 -7.40 18.49 2.67
CA TYR A 76 -6.73 17.22 2.39
C TYR A 76 -5.33 17.19 2.96
N GLN A 77 -4.58 18.29 2.78
CA GLN A 77 -3.25 18.42 3.36
C GLN A 77 -3.28 18.37 4.89
N ARG A 78 -4.24 19.06 5.52
CA ARG A 78 -4.47 18.96 6.97
C ARG A 78 -4.74 17.53 7.41
N ILE A 79 -5.57 16.78 6.67
CA ILE A 79 -5.87 15.37 6.97
C ILE A 79 -4.61 14.53 6.89
N CYS A 80 -3.79 14.67 5.84
CA CYS A 80 -2.52 13.97 5.75
C CYS A 80 -1.61 14.24 6.96
N ASP A 81 -1.38 15.52 7.27
CA ASP A 81 -0.48 15.95 8.35
C ASP A 81 -0.92 15.36 9.71
N GLU A 82 -2.23 15.31 9.94
CA GLU A 82 -2.79 14.73 11.14
C GLU A 82 -2.63 13.20 11.20
N VAL A 83 -2.72 12.51 10.06
CA VAL A 83 -2.52 11.05 10.03
C VAL A 83 -1.06 10.72 10.35
N THR A 84 -0.10 11.46 9.79
CA THR A 84 1.32 11.30 10.14
C THR A 84 1.53 11.50 11.63
N THR A 85 0.89 12.53 12.21
CA THR A 85 1.04 12.85 13.65
C THR A 85 0.37 11.81 14.57
N LYS A 86 -0.79 11.27 14.18
CA LYS A 86 -1.61 10.40 15.05
C LYS A 86 -1.35 8.91 14.87
N HIS A 87 -0.88 8.50 13.71
CA HIS A 87 -0.84 7.10 13.30
C HIS A 87 0.52 6.63 12.78
N SER A 88 1.50 7.52 12.54
CA SER A 88 2.85 7.02 12.24
C SER A 88 3.46 6.42 13.51
N GLN A 89 3.83 5.14 13.42
CA GLN A 89 4.69 4.46 14.38
C GLN A 89 6.15 4.38 13.90
N SER A 90 6.44 4.94 12.71
CA SER A 90 7.76 5.03 12.09
C SER A 90 8.10 6.49 11.79
N GLU A 91 9.40 6.79 11.67
CA GLU A 91 9.93 8.13 11.31
C GLU A 91 9.71 8.50 9.83
N GLU A 92 8.96 7.69 9.08
CA GLU A 92 8.71 7.93 7.66
C GLU A 92 7.50 8.84 7.45
N GLU A 93 7.74 9.94 6.73
CA GLU A 93 6.72 10.91 6.36
C GLU A 93 5.70 10.26 5.41
N ILE A 94 4.41 10.29 5.77
CA ILE A 94 3.36 9.83 4.88
C ILE A 94 3.31 10.78 3.68
N ALA A 95 3.74 10.32 2.52
CA ALA A 95 3.64 11.08 1.29
C ALA A 95 2.15 11.26 0.93
N CYS A 96 1.66 12.50 0.97
CA CYS A 96 0.36 12.83 0.39
C CYS A 96 0.38 12.57 -1.10
N ILE A 97 -0.75 12.12 -1.64
CA ILE A 97 -0.95 12.02 -3.08
C ILE A 97 -1.36 13.42 -3.58
N ASP A 98 -0.64 13.94 -4.56
CA ASP A 98 -1.02 15.17 -5.28
C ASP A 98 -2.30 15.00 -6.12
#